data_AF-Q3LTD6-F1
#
_entry.id   AF-Q3LTD6-F1
#
_cell.length_a   1.000
_cell.length_b   1.000
_cell.length_c   1.000
_cell.angle_alpha   90.00
_cell.angle_beta   90.00
_cell.angle_gamma   90.00
#
_symmetry.space_group_name_H-M   'P 1'
#
loop_
_entity.id
_entity.type
_entity.pdbx_description
1 polymer ?
#
loop_
_entity_poly.entity_id
_entity_poly.type
_entity_poly.pdbx_seq_one_letter_code
_entity_poly.pdbx_strand_id
1 'polypeptide(L)' 'MRMSIKCFAVIFVAFAFFLGQISRAEACIPDGGRCHESDPGPGCCSGFCYRERNWKDGDCRKRP' A
#
# COMPACT_ATOMS: atom_id res chain seq x y z
N MET A 1 6.20 23.75 34.16
CA MET A 1 6.88 23.84 32.85
C MET A 1 6.01 24.67 31.91
N ARG A 2 6.34 25.95 31.66
CA ARG A 2 5.64 26.79 30.68
C ARG A 2 6.22 26.45 29.30
N MET A 3 5.57 25.53 28.59
CA MET A 3 5.97 25.22 27.22
C MET A 3 5.67 26.45 26.36
N SER A 4 6.70 27.05 25.77
CA SER A 4 6.54 28.25 24.94
C SER A 4 5.76 27.90 23.67
N ILE A 5 4.97 28.82 23.13
CA ILE A 5 4.09 28.56 21.96
C ILE A 5 4.90 28.08 20.74
N LYS A 6 6.18 28.47 20.67
CA LYS A 6 7.15 28.03 19.67
C LYS A 6 7.47 26.53 19.81
N CYS A 7 7.61 26.04 21.05
CA CYS A 7 7.81 24.62 21.32
C CYS A 7 6.56 23.82 20.94
N PHE A 8 5.37 24.37 21.19
CA PHE A 8 4.11 23.73 20.81
C PHE A 8 3.95 23.63 19.29
N ALA A 9 4.29 24.70 18.57
CA ALA A 9 4.29 24.73 17.10
C ALA A 9 5.28 23.71 16.51
N VAL A 10 6.48 23.61 17.07
CA VAL A 10 7.50 22.63 16.62
C VAL A 10 7.02 21.20 16.82
N ILE A 11 6.43 20.89 17.98
CA ILE A 11 5.88 19.55 18.26
C ILE A 11 4.73 19.22 17.32
N PHE A 12 3.83 20.18 17.07
CA PHE A 12 2.68 19.98 16.18
C PHE A 12 3.10 19.74 14.73
N VAL A 13 4.09 20.49 14.23
CA VAL A 13 4.66 20.28 12.88
C VAL A 13 5.36 18.94 12.79
N ALA A 14 6.14 18.56 13.81
CA ALA A 14 6.77 17.24 13.85
C ALA A 14 5.72 16.11 13.85
N PHE A 15 4.67 16.23 14.66
CA PHE A 15 3.61 15.23 14.75
C PHE A 15 2.81 15.11 13.44
N ALA A 16 2.46 16.22 12.79
CA ALA A 16 1.81 16.22 11.48
C ALA A 16 2.69 15.56 10.39
N PHE A 17 4.01 15.76 10.44
CA PHE A 17 4.95 15.10 9.54
C PHE A 17 4.97 13.57 9.73
N PHE A 18 4.99 13.09 10.97
CA PHE A 18 4.92 11.65 11.28
C PHE A 18 3.60 11.01 10.86
N LEU A 19 2.46 11.70 11.04
CA LEU A 19 1.15 11.21 10.60
C LEU A 19 1.05 11.09 9.06
N GLY A 20 1.71 11.98 8.32
CA GLY A 20 1.71 11.97 6.85
C GLY A 20 2.40 10.76 6.22
N GLN A 21 3.22 10.02 6.98
CA GLN A 21 3.95 8.84 6.49
C GLN A 21 3.17 7.53 6.63
N ILE A 22 1.97 7.52 7.24
CA ILE A 22 1.19 6.30 7.51
C ILE A 22 0.48 5.76 6.25
N SER A 23 0.42 6.54 5.18
CA SER A 23 -0.45 6.26 4.01
C SER A 23 0.24 5.48 2.89
N ARG A 24 0.95 4.39 3.20
CA ARG A 24 1.37 3.40 2.19
C ARG A 24 1.11 1.97 2.67
N ALA A 25 -0.13 1.70 3.07
CA ALA A 25 -0.67 0.37 2.89
C ALA A 25 -0.86 0.20 1.38
N GLU A 26 0.16 -0.30 0.69
CA GLU A 26 -0.01 -0.79 -0.67
C GLU A 26 -1.09 -1.87 -0.60
N ALA A 27 -2.29 -1.53 -1.04
CA ALA A 27 -3.47 -2.37 -0.87
C ALA A 27 -3.33 -3.61 -1.76
N CYS A 28 -2.55 -4.60 -1.31
CA CYS A 28 -2.25 -5.78 -2.10
C CYS A 28 -3.52 -6.58 -2.37
N ILE A 29 -3.57 -7.23 -3.52
CA ILE A 29 -4.74 -7.99 -3.96
C ILE A 29 -4.71 -9.36 -3.24
N PRO A 30 -5.76 -9.73 -2.49
CA PRO A 30 -5.81 -11.03 -1.81
C PRO A 30 -5.85 -12.18 -2.82
N ASP A 31 -5.47 -13.39 -2.38
CA ASP A 31 -5.59 -14.60 -3.20
C ASP A 31 -7.04 -14.79 -3.70
N GLY A 32 -7.20 -15.13 -4.97
CA GLY A 32 -8.47 -15.18 -5.70
C GLY A 32 -8.94 -13.83 -6.27
N GLY A 33 -8.27 -12.72 -5.91
CA GLY A 33 -8.51 -11.41 -6.50
C GLY A 33 -7.97 -11.30 -7.92
N ARG A 34 -8.58 -10.43 -8.73
CA ARG A 34 -8.17 -10.22 -10.13
C ARG A 34 -6.87 -9.45 -10.21
N CYS A 35 -5.93 -9.89 -11.01
CA CYS A 35 -4.65 -9.21 -11.25
C CYS A 35 -4.37 -9.05 -12.74
N HIS A 36 -3.60 -8.03 -13.08
CA HIS A 36 -3.24 -7.73 -14.46
C HIS A 36 -1.75 -7.39 -14.53
N GLU A 37 -0.98 -8.13 -15.32
CA GLU A 37 0.49 -7.93 -15.46
C GLU A 37 0.85 -6.55 -16.01
N SER A 38 -0.07 -5.91 -16.74
CA SER A 38 0.18 -4.63 -17.40
C SER A 38 -0.29 -3.41 -16.60
N ASP A 39 -1.01 -3.60 -15.48
CA ASP A 39 -1.53 -2.48 -14.70
C ASP A 39 -0.51 -2.02 -13.65
N PRO A 40 -0.33 -0.70 -13.45
CA PRO A 40 0.43 -0.13 -12.32
C PRO A 40 -0.32 -0.28 -10.98
N GLY A 41 -1.35 -1.13 -10.92
CA GLY A 41 -2.17 -1.39 -9.74
C GLY A 41 -1.42 -2.16 -8.65
N PRO A 42 -2.06 -2.39 -7.50
CA PRO A 42 -1.45 -3.14 -6.42
C PRO A 42 -1.13 -4.58 -6.84
N GLY A 43 0.06 -5.05 -6.49
CA GLY A 43 0.43 -6.44 -6.71
C GLY A 43 -0.38 -7.41 -5.85
N CYS A 44 -0.38 -8.69 -6.22
CA CYS A 44 -0.91 -9.76 -5.38
C CYS A 44 -0.15 -9.82 -4.04
N CYS A 45 -0.85 -9.99 -2.91
CA CYS A 45 -0.22 -10.15 -1.60
C CYS A 45 0.72 -11.36 -1.53
N SER A 46 0.41 -12.40 -2.30
CA SER A 46 1.22 -13.61 -2.48
C SER A 46 2.38 -13.44 -3.46
N GLY A 47 2.49 -12.27 -4.12
CA GLY A 47 3.53 -11.97 -5.10
C GLY A 47 3.41 -12.76 -6.41
N PHE A 48 2.27 -13.41 -6.65
CA PHE A 48 2.04 -14.23 -7.84
C PHE A 48 0.66 -13.99 -8.45
N CYS A 49 0.67 -13.47 -9.67
CA CYS A 49 -0.49 -13.36 -10.54
C CYS A 49 -0.48 -14.53 -11.52
N TYR A 50 -1.41 -15.47 -11.36
CA TYR A 50 -1.58 -16.57 -12.28
C TYR A 50 -2.42 -16.13 -13.48
N ARG A 51 -1.89 -16.28 -14.70
CA ARG A 51 -2.61 -15.96 -15.93
C ARG A 51 -2.33 -17.00 -17.00
N GLU A 52 -3.37 -17.64 -17.51
CA GLU A 52 -3.26 -18.57 -18.64
C GLU A 52 -3.14 -17.83 -19.98
N ARG A 53 -2.56 -18.49 -20.98
CA ARG A 53 -2.43 -17.95 -22.34
C ARG A 53 -3.83 -17.71 -22.92
N ASN A 54 -4.09 -16.50 -23.40
CA ASN A 54 -5.38 -15.99 -23.92
C ASN A 54 -6.41 -15.54 -22.87
N TRP A 55 -6.07 -15.53 -21.58
CA TRP A 55 -6.95 -14.89 -20.60
C TRP A 55 -6.80 -13.38 -20.61
N LYS A 56 -7.93 -12.68 -20.56
CA LYS A 56 -7.97 -11.21 -20.49
C LYS A 56 -7.41 -10.71 -19.16
N ASP A 57 -7.71 -11.42 -18.08
CA ASP A 57 -7.32 -11.09 -16.71
C ASP A 57 -6.71 -12.32 -16.03
N GLY A 58 -5.75 -12.11 -15.12
CA GLY A 58 -5.22 -13.14 -14.24
C GLY A 58 -5.89 -13.11 -12.86
N ASP A 59 -5.52 -14.05 -12.00
CA ASP A 59 -5.93 -14.07 -10.61
C ASP A 59 -4.77 -14.35 -9.64
N CYS A 60 -4.82 -13.74 -8.46
CA CYS A 60 -3.78 -13.87 -7.45
C CYS A 60 -3.83 -15.26 -6.83
N ARG A 61 -2.72 -15.99 -6.84
CA ARG A 61 -2.64 -17.33 -6.25
C ARG A 61 -1.37 -17.47 -5.43
N LYS A 62 -1.35 -18.45 -4.54
CA LYS A 62 -0.09 -18.93 -3.99
C LYS A 62 0.65 -19.74 -5.06
N ARG A 63 1.99 -19.66 -5.06
CA ARG A 63 2.79 -20.54 -5.92
C ARG A 63 2.52 -22.01 -5.54
N PRO A 64 2.33 -22.91 -6.52
CA PRO A 64 2.21 -24.34 -6.26
C PRO A 64 3.50 -24.94 -5.71
#